data_AF-J2T6X9-F1
#
_entry.id   AF-J2T6X9-F1
#
_cell.length_a   1.000
_cell.length_b   1.000
_cell.length_c   1.000
_cell.angle_alpha   90.00
_cell.angle_beta   90.00
_cell.angle_gamma   90.00
#
_symmetry.space_group_name_H-M   'P 1'
#
loop_
_entity.id
_entity.type
_entity.pdbx_description
1 polymer ?
#
loop_
_entity_poly.entity_id
_entity_poly.type
_entity_poly.pdbx_seq_one_letter_code
_entity_poly.pdbx_strand_id
1 'polypeptide(L)'
;MSKRKQLIHDVFERIKETSEKDTKYGWSEDLADAIEKKIKFKISVKTLSRYYEAYIDGINEEKGIETLILNRLSQYLGFDDYEDFCTTIEKKGETASKTTVKIGVDNEEVSSVNGIPNVNVTINNTNSNNNDQHFNMPEFIKKNGLGILEMAFVLLLVTGGVVLPNTKNDSKGGKNSSIVTLWGKSDVDKKYMYWNGERYIATDSSDLGPQLEIVPMHKYNFKYLKKIMRPDTLTADNGLGKVWYDKSNNNVEFFTSPGIHPENGKALKDVSETILNNHAGIQTDSLQTEE
;
A
#
# COMPACT_ATOMS: atom_id res chain seq x y z
N MET A 1 -6.50 3.64 -7.47
CA MET A 1 -6.65 2.21 -7.05
C MET A 1 -5.49 1.43 -7.68
N SER A 2 -4.82 0.53 -6.96
CA SER A 2 -3.78 -0.32 -7.56
C SER A 2 -4.38 -1.22 -8.65
N LYS A 3 -3.67 -1.48 -9.75
CA LYS A 3 -4.17 -2.36 -10.83
C LYS A 3 -4.54 -3.76 -10.33
N ARG A 4 -3.85 -4.29 -9.31
CA ARG A 4 -4.19 -5.58 -8.68
C ARG A 4 -5.51 -5.51 -7.95
N LYS A 5 -5.69 -4.44 -7.18
CA LYS A 5 -6.93 -4.18 -6.44
C LYS A 5 -8.11 -4.06 -7.40
N GLN A 6 -7.91 -3.39 -8.54
CA GLN A 6 -8.91 -3.27 -9.59
C GLN A 6 -9.25 -4.62 -10.22
N LEU A 7 -8.26 -5.45 -10.56
CA LEU A 7 -8.52 -6.80 -11.05
C LEU A 7 -9.38 -7.61 -10.06
N ILE A 8 -9.05 -7.58 -8.77
CA ILE A 8 -9.80 -8.32 -7.76
C ILE A 8 -11.22 -7.77 -7.63
N HIS A 9 -11.39 -6.45 -7.66
CA HIS A 9 -12.70 -5.83 -7.67
C HIS A 9 -13.53 -6.31 -8.86
N ASP A 10 -13.03 -6.18 -10.09
CA ASP A 10 -13.75 -6.52 -11.32
C ASP A 10 -14.13 -8.01 -11.37
N VAL A 11 -13.25 -8.90 -10.90
CA VAL A 11 -13.52 -10.33 -10.80
C VAL A 11 -14.66 -10.63 -9.84
N PHE A 12 -14.62 -10.04 -8.64
CA PHE A 12 -15.67 -10.28 -7.64
C PHE A 12 -16.97 -9.57 -7.98
N GLU A 13 -16.92 -8.42 -8.65
CA GLU A 13 -18.09 -7.72 -9.17
C GLU A 13 -18.83 -8.59 -10.19
N ARG A 14 -18.10 -9.18 -11.15
CA ARG A 14 -18.68 -10.13 -12.12
C ARG A 14 -19.36 -11.33 -11.44
N ILE A 15 -18.78 -11.85 -10.35
CA ILE A 15 -19.40 -12.96 -9.63
C ILE A 15 -20.61 -12.50 -8.83
N LYS A 16 -20.57 -11.34 -8.18
CA LYS A 16 -21.70 -10.77 -7.45
C LYS A 16 -22.94 -10.57 -8.32
N GLU A 17 -22.76 -10.27 -9.61
CA GLU A 17 -23.87 -10.16 -10.57
C GLU A 17 -24.55 -11.51 -10.86
N THR A 18 -23.83 -12.63 -10.68
CA THR A 18 -24.28 -13.97 -11.06
C THR A 18 -24.56 -14.91 -9.89
N SER A 19 -24.04 -14.59 -8.71
CA SER A 19 -24.12 -15.40 -7.50
C SER A 19 -25.42 -15.12 -6.75
N GLU A 20 -26.12 -16.17 -6.34
CA GLU A 20 -27.28 -16.07 -5.43
C GLU A 20 -26.85 -15.89 -3.96
N LYS A 21 -25.55 -16.04 -3.69
CA LYS A 21 -24.98 -15.91 -2.34
C LYS A 21 -24.65 -14.43 -2.07
N ASP A 22 -24.66 -14.06 -0.79
CA ASP A 22 -24.40 -12.68 -0.32
C ASP A 22 -23.21 -12.60 0.65
N THR A 23 -22.48 -13.70 0.82
CA THR A 23 -21.32 -13.78 1.71
C THR A 23 -20.02 -13.83 0.92
N LYS A 24 -18.94 -13.26 1.48
CA LYS A 24 -17.59 -13.33 0.90
C LYS A 24 -17.13 -14.76 0.58
N TYR A 25 -17.48 -15.71 1.47
CA TYR A 25 -17.14 -17.11 1.28
C TYR A 25 -17.96 -17.70 0.14
N GLY A 26 -19.25 -17.39 0.07
CA GLY A 26 -20.13 -17.79 -1.03
C GLY A 26 -19.65 -17.28 -2.39
N TRP A 27 -19.33 -16.00 -2.50
CA TRP A 27 -18.74 -15.44 -3.73
C TRP A 27 -17.41 -16.09 -4.08
N SER A 28 -16.58 -16.42 -3.08
CA SER A 28 -15.30 -17.09 -3.32
C SER A 28 -15.48 -18.53 -3.83
N GLU A 29 -16.54 -19.21 -3.40
CA GLU A 29 -16.90 -20.56 -3.86
C GLU A 29 -17.38 -20.53 -5.31
N ASP A 30 -18.35 -19.66 -5.60
CA ASP A 30 -18.90 -19.52 -6.96
C ASP A 30 -17.83 -19.03 -7.94
N LEU A 31 -16.92 -18.14 -7.49
CA LEU A 31 -15.79 -17.70 -8.28
C LEU A 31 -14.81 -18.85 -8.58
N ALA A 32 -14.49 -19.69 -7.59
CA ALA A 32 -13.61 -20.83 -7.79
C ALA A 32 -14.17 -21.78 -8.85
N ASP A 33 -15.47 -22.09 -8.74
CA ASP A 33 -16.18 -22.96 -9.68
C ASP A 33 -16.24 -22.33 -11.08
N ALA A 34 -16.49 -21.02 -11.17
CA ALA A 34 -16.54 -20.31 -12.44
C ALA A 34 -15.18 -20.27 -13.15
N ILE A 35 -14.08 -20.06 -12.41
CA ILE A 35 -12.71 -20.11 -12.94
C ILE A 35 -12.39 -21.53 -13.40
N GLU A 36 -12.68 -22.54 -12.59
CA GLU A 36 -12.42 -23.94 -12.94
C GLU A 36 -13.23 -24.37 -14.17
N LYS A 37 -14.49 -23.94 -14.28
CA LYS A 37 -15.33 -24.23 -15.44
C LYS A 37 -14.84 -23.54 -16.70
N LYS A 38 -14.49 -22.24 -16.62
CA LYS A 38 -14.16 -21.39 -17.77
C LYS A 38 -12.75 -21.62 -18.31
N ILE A 39 -11.75 -21.69 -17.43
CA ILE A 39 -10.33 -21.75 -17.83
C ILE A 39 -9.58 -22.98 -17.29
N LYS A 40 -10.30 -23.95 -16.71
CA LYS A 40 -9.74 -25.23 -16.23
C LYS A 40 -8.59 -25.05 -15.24
N PHE A 41 -8.68 -24.01 -14.41
CA PHE A 41 -7.69 -23.71 -13.38
C PHE A 41 -8.35 -23.74 -12.01
N LYS A 42 -7.72 -24.44 -11.05
CA LYS A 42 -8.26 -24.60 -9.71
C LYS A 42 -7.61 -23.60 -8.75
N ILE A 43 -8.43 -22.76 -8.11
CA ILE A 43 -8.02 -21.85 -7.04
C ILE A 43 -8.80 -22.22 -5.79
N SER A 44 -8.12 -22.25 -4.64
CA SER A 44 -8.82 -22.54 -3.38
C SER A 44 -9.75 -21.39 -3.01
N VAL A 45 -10.97 -21.73 -2.54
CA VAL A 45 -11.95 -20.77 -2.00
C VAL A 45 -11.29 -19.87 -0.94
N LYS A 46 -10.48 -20.47 -0.05
CA LYS A 46 -9.73 -19.76 0.98
C LYS A 46 -8.76 -18.71 0.43
N THR A 47 -8.13 -18.99 -0.72
CA THR A 47 -7.25 -18.02 -1.41
C THR A 47 -8.05 -16.84 -1.92
N LEU A 48 -9.19 -17.09 -2.58
CA LEU A 48 -10.07 -16.05 -3.09
C LEU A 48 -10.68 -15.20 -1.96
N SER A 49 -11.12 -15.82 -0.87
CA SER A 49 -11.64 -15.10 0.30
C SER A 49 -10.58 -14.20 0.94
N ARG A 50 -9.32 -14.65 1.00
CA ARG A 50 -8.21 -13.81 1.47
C ARG A 50 -7.97 -12.60 0.57
N TYR A 51 -8.10 -12.76 -0.76
CA TYR A 51 -7.99 -11.62 -1.67
C TYR A 51 -9.17 -10.67 -1.52
N TYR A 52 -10.39 -11.18 -1.33
CA TYR A 52 -11.55 -10.35 -1.03
C TYR A 52 -11.30 -9.51 0.24
N GLU A 53 -10.88 -10.14 1.33
CA GLU A 53 -10.62 -9.45 2.60
C GLU A 53 -9.50 -8.41 2.50
N ALA A 54 -8.46 -8.68 1.72
CA ALA A 54 -7.31 -7.78 1.57
C ALA A 54 -7.58 -6.62 0.60
N TYR A 55 -8.25 -6.88 -0.52
CA TYR A 55 -8.39 -5.92 -1.62
C TYR A 55 -9.76 -5.25 -1.71
N ILE A 56 -10.79 -5.79 -1.06
CA ILE A 56 -12.14 -5.22 -1.06
C ILE A 56 -12.52 -4.75 0.34
N ASP A 57 -12.48 -5.62 1.35
CA ASP A 57 -12.88 -5.24 2.73
C ASP A 57 -11.82 -4.41 3.47
N GLY A 58 -10.55 -4.48 3.04
CA GLY A 58 -9.43 -3.79 3.71
C GLY A 58 -9.12 -4.31 5.11
N ILE A 59 -9.61 -5.49 5.47
CA ILE A 59 -9.42 -6.13 6.79
C ILE A 59 -7.99 -6.69 6.94
N ASN A 60 -7.35 -7.04 5.81
CA ASN A 60 -6.00 -7.59 5.79
C ASN A 60 -5.05 -6.71 4.97
N GLU A 61 -3.76 -6.74 5.31
CA GLU A 61 -2.72 -6.14 4.46
C GLU A 61 -2.80 -6.68 3.02
N GLU A 62 -2.66 -5.80 2.03
CA GLU A 62 -2.59 -6.14 0.61
C GLU A 62 -1.35 -7.01 0.34
N LYS A 63 -1.47 -8.31 0.55
CA LYS A 63 -0.40 -9.28 0.26
C LYS A 63 -0.29 -9.47 -1.24
N GLY A 64 0.94 -9.60 -1.73
CA GLY A 64 1.22 -9.89 -3.14
C GLY A 64 0.42 -11.09 -3.64
N ILE A 65 -0.22 -10.93 -4.80
CA ILE A 65 -0.88 -12.01 -5.52
C ILE A 65 0.14 -12.63 -6.47
N GLU A 66 0.20 -13.95 -6.49
CA GLU A 66 1.07 -14.70 -7.40
C GLU A 66 0.77 -14.33 -8.86
N THR A 67 1.79 -14.12 -9.68
CA THR A 67 1.64 -13.74 -11.09
C THR A 67 0.78 -14.73 -11.88
N LEU A 68 0.92 -16.03 -11.61
CA LEU A 68 0.06 -17.05 -12.22
C LEU A 68 -1.42 -16.79 -11.90
N ILE A 69 -1.74 -16.50 -10.65
CA ILE A 69 -3.12 -16.21 -10.23
C ILE A 69 -3.61 -14.93 -10.89
N LEU A 70 -2.80 -13.86 -10.93
CA LEU A 70 -3.17 -12.61 -11.63
C LEU A 70 -3.49 -12.87 -13.11
N ASN A 71 -2.68 -13.67 -13.79
CA ASN A 71 -2.92 -14.03 -15.19
C ASN A 71 -4.22 -14.83 -15.34
N ARG A 72 -4.47 -15.82 -14.46
CA ARG A 72 -5.68 -16.65 -14.50
C ARG A 72 -6.95 -15.86 -14.19
N LEU A 73 -6.89 -14.93 -13.24
CA LEU A 73 -8.00 -14.02 -12.94
C LEU A 73 -8.28 -13.06 -14.11
N SER A 74 -7.25 -12.59 -14.78
CA SER A 74 -7.39 -11.74 -15.98
C SER A 74 -8.00 -12.52 -17.16
N GLN A 75 -7.58 -13.77 -17.35
CA GLN A 75 -8.18 -14.71 -18.32
C GLN A 75 -9.64 -15.03 -18.01
N TYR A 76 -9.99 -15.15 -16.73
CA TYR A 76 -11.39 -15.28 -16.33
C TYR A 76 -12.22 -14.05 -16.75
N LEU A 77 -11.63 -12.85 -16.70
CA LEU A 77 -12.30 -11.64 -17.19
C LEU A 77 -12.36 -11.54 -18.73
N GLY A 78 -11.53 -12.30 -19.44
CA GLY A 78 -11.46 -12.34 -20.91
C GLY A 78 -10.23 -11.65 -21.52
N PHE A 79 -9.24 -11.30 -20.69
CA PHE A 79 -7.94 -10.78 -21.12
C PHE A 79 -6.94 -11.90 -21.37
N ASP A 80 -5.90 -11.65 -22.14
CA ASP A 80 -4.89 -12.67 -22.43
C ASP A 80 -4.07 -13.03 -21.17
N ASP A 81 -3.67 -12.01 -20.41
CA ASP A 81 -2.98 -12.12 -19.13
C ASP A 81 -3.14 -10.84 -18.29
N TYR A 82 -2.38 -10.74 -17.20
CA TYR A 82 -2.44 -9.58 -16.32
C TYR A 82 -1.87 -8.30 -16.95
N GLU A 83 -0.88 -8.43 -17.84
CA GLU A 83 -0.30 -7.29 -18.54
C GLU A 83 -1.30 -6.72 -19.54
N ASP A 84 -1.99 -7.58 -20.29
CA ASP A 84 -3.08 -7.20 -21.21
C ASP A 84 -4.22 -6.48 -20.47
N PHE A 85 -4.66 -7.03 -19.33
CA PHE A 85 -5.60 -6.34 -18.43
C PHE A 85 -5.09 -4.94 -18.05
N CYS A 86 -3.84 -4.83 -17.60
CA CYS A 86 -3.25 -3.57 -17.18
C CYS A 86 -3.21 -2.52 -18.29
N THR A 87 -2.85 -2.91 -19.52
CA THR A 87 -2.78 -1.99 -20.66
C THR A 87 -4.16 -1.56 -21.14
N THR A 88 -5.17 -2.42 -21.05
CA THR A 88 -6.56 -2.08 -21.42
C THR A 88 -7.14 -1.02 -20.48
N ILE A 89 -6.89 -1.15 -19.18
CA ILE A 89 -7.34 -0.17 -18.18
C ILE A 89 -6.68 1.21 -18.43
N GLU A 90 -5.40 1.24 -18.80
CA GLU A 90 -4.70 2.49 -19.14
C GLU A 90 -5.29 3.16 -20.38
N LYS A 91 -5.55 2.39 -21.45
CA LYS A 91 -6.18 2.90 -22.68
C LYS A 91 -7.61 3.44 -22.44
N LYS A 92 -8.37 2.83 -21.52
CA LYS A 92 -9.71 3.30 -21.13
C LYS A 92 -9.65 4.62 -20.34
N GLY A 93 -8.60 4.84 -19.54
CA GLY A 93 -8.35 6.11 -18.85
C GLY A 93 -7.90 7.25 -19.77
N GLU A 94 -7.09 6.94 -20.79
CA GLU A 94 -6.64 7.92 -21.79
C GLU A 94 -7.74 8.35 -22.76
N THR A 95 -8.61 7.43 -23.17
CA THR A 95 -9.77 7.74 -24.03
C THR A 95 -10.83 8.58 -23.31
N ALA A 96 -11.01 8.41 -22.00
CA ALA A 96 -11.85 9.28 -21.18
C ALA A 96 -11.23 10.67 -20.93
N SER A 97 -9.89 10.78 -20.92
CA SER A 97 -9.17 12.06 -20.72
C SER A 97 -8.97 12.88 -21.99
N LYS A 98 -9.30 12.34 -23.18
CA LYS A 98 -9.10 13.00 -24.48
C LYS A 98 -10.34 13.69 -25.05
N THR A 99 -11.37 13.93 -24.24
CA THR A 99 -12.44 14.88 -24.60
C THR A 99 -11.97 16.32 -24.33
N THR A 100 -10.82 16.70 -24.88
CA THR A 100 -10.44 18.12 -24.97
C THR A 100 -11.23 18.70 -26.13
N VAL A 101 -12.33 19.39 -25.81
CA VAL A 101 -13.05 20.22 -26.78
C VAL A 101 -12.05 21.25 -27.31
N LYS A 102 -11.60 21.08 -28.56
CA LYS A 102 -10.81 22.09 -29.25
C LYS A 102 -11.76 23.22 -29.62
N ILE A 103 -11.75 24.28 -28.82
CA ILE A 103 -12.42 25.54 -29.16
C ILE A 103 -11.48 26.24 -30.14
N GLY A 104 -11.76 26.11 -31.44
CA GLY A 104 -11.17 26.97 -32.45
C GLY A 104 -11.84 28.34 -32.37
N VAL A 105 -11.10 29.35 -31.94
CA VAL A 105 -11.52 30.76 -32.06
C VAL A 105 -11.07 31.23 -33.42
N ASP A 106 -11.88 30.96 -34.45
CA ASP A 106 -11.81 31.69 -35.70
C ASP A 106 -13.24 32.10 -36.04
N ASN A 107 -13.49 33.41 -35.96
CA ASN A 107 -14.71 34.02 -36.47
C ASN A 107 -14.64 33.98 -37.99
N GLU A 108 -15.15 32.91 -38.60
CA GLU A 108 -15.69 32.93 -39.96
C GLU A 108 -16.72 31.80 -40.10
N GLU A 109 -17.95 32.16 -40.48
CA GLU A 109 -19.09 31.26 -40.64
C GLU A 109 -18.80 30.15 -41.66
N VAL A 110 -18.89 28.86 -41.29
CA VAL A 110 -19.25 27.82 -42.27
C VAL A 110 -20.06 26.68 -41.63
N SER A 111 -21.35 26.70 -41.94
CA SER A 111 -22.36 25.63 -42.07
C SER A 111 -22.24 24.30 -41.31
N SER A 112 -23.31 24.00 -40.57
CA SER A 112 -23.77 22.67 -40.15
C SER A 112 -23.92 21.68 -41.31
N VAL A 113 -23.44 20.43 -41.13
CA VAL A 113 -23.95 19.14 -41.69
C VAL A 113 -23.28 18.02 -40.85
N ASN A 114 -23.87 16.96 -40.28
CA ASN A 114 -25.23 16.46 -40.08
C ASN A 114 -25.19 15.47 -38.90
N GLY A 115 -26.19 15.54 -38.01
CA GLY A 115 -26.69 14.38 -37.25
C GLY A 115 -26.15 14.19 -35.84
N ILE A 116 -26.90 14.66 -34.84
CA ILE A 116 -27.24 14.05 -33.52
C ILE A 116 -27.85 15.17 -32.63
N PRO A 117 -28.92 14.90 -31.86
CA PRO A 117 -29.83 15.93 -31.32
C PRO A 117 -29.22 16.84 -30.25
N ASN A 118 -29.70 18.09 -30.25
CA ASN A 118 -29.38 19.14 -29.29
C ASN A 118 -29.63 18.69 -27.85
N VAL A 119 -28.57 18.59 -27.05
CA VAL A 119 -28.67 18.50 -25.59
C VAL A 119 -28.51 19.90 -25.04
N ASN A 120 -29.60 20.46 -24.50
CA ASN A 120 -29.56 21.73 -23.79
C ASN A 120 -28.85 21.52 -22.44
N VAL A 121 -27.67 22.12 -22.27
CA VAL A 121 -26.98 22.18 -20.98
C VAL A 121 -27.25 23.55 -20.35
N THR A 122 -28.03 23.55 -19.28
CA THR A 122 -28.20 24.74 -18.42
C THR A 122 -26.91 24.92 -17.60
N ILE A 123 -26.15 25.97 -17.90
CA ILE A 123 -24.96 26.35 -17.14
C ILE A 123 -25.39 27.34 -16.05
N ASN A 124 -25.41 26.91 -14.80
CA ASN A 124 -25.44 27.80 -13.64
C ASN A 124 -24.00 28.11 -13.19
N ASN A 125 -23.43 29.16 -13.77
CA ASN A 125 -22.16 29.73 -13.36
C ASN A 125 -22.37 30.68 -12.17
N THR A 126 -21.89 30.30 -10.98
CA THR A 126 -21.50 31.28 -9.96
C THR A 126 -20.06 31.01 -9.56
N ASN A 127 -19.15 31.54 -10.37
CA ASN A 127 -17.74 31.67 -10.05
C ASN A 127 -17.59 32.65 -8.89
N SER A 128 -17.21 32.15 -7.71
CA SER A 128 -16.61 32.98 -6.67
C SER A 128 -15.30 32.32 -6.27
N ASN A 129 -14.21 32.98 -6.63
CA ASN A 129 -12.85 32.59 -6.30
C ASN A 129 -12.71 32.34 -4.79
N ASN A 130 -12.44 31.09 -4.42
CA ASN A 130 -11.53 30.66 -3.36
C ASN A 130 -11.54 29.12 -3.33
N ASN A 131 -10.42 28.54 -2.89
CA ASN A 131 -10.10 27.12 -2.96
C ASN A 131 -11.10 26.24 -2.18
N ASP A 132 -12.16 25.76 -2.82
CA ASP A 132 -13.02 24.74 -2.25
C ASP A 132 -13.13 23.54 -3.22
N GLN A 133 -12.25 22.56 -3.01
CA GLN A 133 -12.44 21.21 -3.54
C GLN A 133 -13.70 20.62 -2.89
N HIS A 134 -14.82 20.61 -3.63
CA HIS A 134 -16.01 19.89 -3.18
C HIS A 134 -15.80 18.39 -3.40
N PHE A 135 -15.28 17.73 -2.37
CA PHE A 135 -15.17 16.29 -2.26
C PHE A 135 -16.57 15.70 -1.99
N ASN A 136 -17.13 14.95 -2.95
CA ASN A 136 -18.37 14.22 -2.71
C ASN A 136 -18.09 12.96 -1.88
N MET A 137 -18.35 13.10 -0.58
CA MET A 137 -18.19 12.05 0.40
C MET A 137 -19.42 11.12 0.40
N PRO A 138 -19.23 9.79 0.35
CA PRO A 138 -20.34 8.84 0.46
C PRO A 138 -21.07 8.95 1.82
N GLU A 139 -22.38 8.70 1.83
CA GLU A 139 -23.30 9.04 2.94
C GLU A 139 -22.91 8.51 4.32
N PHE A 140 -22.12 7.44 4.42
CA PHE A 140 -21.69 6.88 5.71
C PHE A 140 -20.75 7.79 6.51
N ILE A 141 -20.19 8.83 5.89
CA ILE A 141 -19.24 9.75 6.55
C ILE A 141 -19.94 10.95 7.19
N LYS A 142 -21.25 11.12 6.98
CA LYS A 142 -22.03 12.19 7.63
C LYS A 142 -22.51 11.84 9.04
N LYS A 143 -22.35 10.59 9.51
CA LYS A 143 -22.99 10.15 10.76
C LYS A 143 -22.12 10.25 12.00
N ASN A 144 -20.80 10.25 11.88
CA ASN A 144 -19.90 10.34 13.02
C ASN A 144 -18.82 11.41 12.73
N GLY A 145 -18.97 12.57 13.35
CA GLY A 145 -17.94 13.61 13.31
C GLY A 145 -16.66 13.14 14.00
N LEU A 146 -15.54 13.36 13.31
CA LEU A 146 -14.15 13.24 13.77
C LEU A 146 -13.62 11.80 13.99
N GLY A 147 -12.62 11.37 13.20
CA GLY A 147 -11.70 10.31 13.67
C GLY A 147 -11.08 9.27 12.73
N ILE A 148 -11.24 9.30 11.39
CA ILE A 148 -10.68 8.23 10.53
C ILE A 148 -9.70 8.75 9.46
N LEU A 149 -9.99 9.90 8.83
CA LEU A 149 -9.20 10.37 7.69
C LEU A 149 -7.86 11.02 8.10
N GLU A 150 -7.79 11.64 9.29
CA GLU A 150 -6.54 12.14 9.87
C GLU A 150 -5.58 11.00 10.23
N MET A 151 -6.10 9.87 10.72
CA MET A 151 -5.29 8.74 11.16
C MET A 151 -4.58 8.05 9.98
N ALA A 152 -5.22 8.03 8.79
CA ALA A 152 -4.65 7.47 7.56
C ALA A 152 -3.56 8.37 6.92
N PHE A 153 -3.70 9.70 7.04
CA PHE A 153 -2.71 10.64 6.49
C PHE A 153 -1.43 10.70 7.35
N VAL A 154 -1.58 10.57 8.67
CA VAL A 154 -0.43 10.46 9.58
C VAL A 154 0.31 9.12 9.40
N LEU A 155 -0.38 8.06 8.98
CA LEU A 155 0.25 6.79 8.59
C LEU A 155 1.12 6.89 7.32
N LEU A 156 0.78 7.79 6.39
CA LEU A 156 1.49 7.99 5.12
C LEU A 156 2.77 8.83 5.25
N LEU A 157 2.86 9.71 6.25
CA LEU A 157 4.06 10.55 6.49
C LEU A 157 5.13 9.85 7.34
N VAL A 158 4.80 8.76 8.01
CA VAL A 158 5.73 8.00 8.87
C VAL A 158 6.51 6.95 8.08
N THR A 159 5.97 6.45 6.98
CA THR A 159 6.67 5.51 6.11
C THR A 159 7.28 6.26 4.94
N GLY A 160 8.43 6.90 5.18
CA GLY A 160 9.22 7.57 4.15
C GLY A 160 9.45 6.64 2.96
N GLY A 161 8.92 7.03 1.78
CA GLY A 161 9.02 6.18 0.60
C GLY A 161 8.26 6.73 -0.60
N VAL A 162 8.58 7.94 -1.04
CA VAL A 162 8.28 8.38 -2.42
C VAL A 162 9.60 8.43 -3.18
N VAL A 163 9.77 7.56 -4.18
CA VAL A 163 10.69 7.82 -5.30
C VAL A 163 10.02 7.43 -6.62
N LEU A 164 9.99 8.43 -7.51
CA LEU A 164 9.40 8.48 -8.84
C LEU A 164 10.05 7.49 -9.81
N PRO A 165 9.31 6.98 -10.84
CA PRO A 165 9.90 6.18 -11.91
C PRO A 165 10.15 7.02 -13.17
N ASN A 166 11.39 7.01 -13.69
CA ASN A 166 11.75 7.05 -15.13
C ASN A 166 13.30 7.20 -15.26
N THR A 167 14.04 6.76 -16.28
CA THR A 167 13.74 6.38 -17.67
C THR A 167 14.74 5.31 -18.16
N LYS A 168 14.25 4.48 -19.09
CA LYS A 168 14.88 3.77 -20.22
C LYS A 168 16.43 3.73 -20.40
N ASN A 169 16.88 2.47 -20.53
CA ASN A 169 17.58 1.87 -21.68
C ASN A 169 19.12 1.90 -21.83
N ASP A 170 19.60 0.65 -21.90
CA ASP A 170 20.55 0.09 -22.89
C ASP A 170 22.06 0.08 -22.61
N SER A 171 22.45 -1.04 -22.01
CA SER A 171 23.32 -2.05 -22.61
C SER A 171 24.85 -1.91 -22.50
N LYS A 172 25.40 -3.05 -22.08
CA LYS A 172 26.77 -3.58 -22.24
C LYS A 172 27.86 -3.11 -21.27
N GLY A 173 28.15 -4.02 -20.35
CA GLY A 173 29.54 -4.43 -20.11
C GLY A 173 30.17 -3.84 -18.87
N GLY A 174 29.80 -4.35 -17.70
CA GLY A 174 30.53 -4.08 -16.47
C GLY A 174 29.94 -4.85 -15.31
N LYS A 175 30.67 -5.87 -14.86
CA LYS A 175 30.55 -6.61 -13.59
C LYS A 175 29.41 -6.12 -12.70
N ASN A 176 28.31 -6.86 -12.68
CA ASN A 176 27.35 -7.02 -11.58
C ASN A 176 26.37 -8.09 -12.05
N SER A 177 26.61 -9.34 -11.64
CA SER A 177 25.68 -10.41 -11.95
C SER A 177 24.33 -10.07 -11.33
N SER A 178 23.37 -9.83 -12.21
CA SER A 178 21.97 -10.14 -12.03
C SER A 178 21.80 -11.39 -11.17
N ILE A 179 21.02 -11.28 -10.10
CA ILE A 179 19.98 -12.27 -9.85
C ILE A 179 18.78 -11.58 -9.24
N VAL A 180 17.78 -11.43 -10.09
CA VAL A 180 16.38 -11.48 -9.72
C VAL A 180 16.18 -12.75 -8.89
N THR A 181 15.82 -12.63 -7.61
CA THR A 181 15.21 -13.75 -6.89
C THR A 181 13.71 -13.50 -6.78
N LEU A 182 13.05 -13.68 -7.92
CA LEU A 182 11.64 -14.01 -8.02
C LEU A 182 11.52 -15.47 -7.51
N TRP A 183 10.86 -15.67 -6.36
CA TRP A 183 10.83 -16.88 -5.52
C TRP A 183 12.17 -17.33 -4.91
N GLY A 184 12.57 -16.65 -3.83
CA GLY A 184 13.64 -17.07 -2.94
C GLY A 184 13.08 -17.83 -1.73
N LYS A 185 13.94 -18.59 -1.07
CA LYS A 185 13.70 -19.21 0.24
C LYS A 185 13.06 -18.19 1.22
N SER A 186 12.39 -18.66 2.28
CA SER A 186 11.93 -17.75 3.34
C SER A 186 13.08 -16.80 3.67
N ASP A 187 12.85 -15.50 3.87
CA ASP A 187 13.97 -14.58 4.18
C ASP A 187 14.77 -15.05 5.41
N VAL A 188 14.14 -15.86 6.27
CA VAL A 188 14.74 -16.55 7.42
C VAL A 188 15.77 -17.63 7.04
N ASP A 189 15.74 -18.13 5.81
CA ASP A 189 16.62 -19.19 5.29
C ASP A 189 17.91 -18.64 4.67
N LYS A 190 18.01 -17.31 4.53
CA LYS A 190 19.27 -16.67 4.10
C LYS A 190 20.30 -16.74 5.22
N LYS A 191 21.58 -16.76 4.83
CA LYS A 191 22.69 -16.98 5.77
C LYS A 191 23.01 -15.77 6.65
N TYR A 192 22.78 -14.57 6.13
CA TYR A 192 23.19 -13.33 6.76
C TYR A 192 22.04 -12.33 6.83
N MET A 193 22.20 -11.33 7.67
CA MET A 193 21.31 -10.18 7.76
C MET A 193 22.11 -8.92 8.07
N TYR A 194 21.57 -7.76 7.72
CA TYR A 194 22.16 -6.47 8.05
C TYR A 194 21.08 -5.51 8.55
N TRP A 195 21.45 -4.56 9.39
CA TRP A 195 20.53 -3.54 9.88
C TRP A 195 20.41 -2.40 8.87
N ASN A 196 19.18 -2.01 8.52
CA ASN A 196 18.95 -0.93 7.55
C ASN A 196 18.59 0.43 8.19
N GLY A 197 18.69 0.55 9.51
CA GLY A 197 18.23 1.72 10.28
C GLY A 197 16.91 1.50 11.01
N GLU A 198 16.07 0.58 10.53
CA GLU A 198 14.74 0.30 11.09
C GLU A 198 14.53 -1.15 11.51
N ARG A 199 15.08 -2.09 10.73
CA ARG A 199 14.95 -3.54 10.94
C ARG A 199 16.10 -4.29 10.27
N TYR A 200 16.21 -5.58 10.57
CA TYR A 200 17.12 -6.45 9.83
C TYR A 200 16.55 -6.83 8.46
N ILE A 201 17.42 -6.82 7.45
CA ILE A 201 17.15 -7.27 6.09
C ILE A 201 18.01 -8.48 5.79
N ALA A 202 17.40 -9.52 5.22
CA ALA A 202 18.07 -10.79 4.97
C ALA A 202 18.85 -10.77 3.65
N THR A 203 20.08 -11.28 3.67
CA THR A 203 21.00 -11.32 2.52
C THR A 203 21.77 -12.64 2.45
N ASP A 204 22.05 -13.09 1.23
CA ASP A 204 22.95 -14.23 1.00
C ASP A 204 24.42 -13.79 0.83
N SER A 205 24.67 -12.50 0.63
CA SER A 205 26.02 -11.95 0.53
C SER A 205 26.59 -11.64 1.91
N SER A 206 27.86 -12.03 2.12
CA SER A 206 28.65 -11.66 3.29
C SER A 206 29.35 -10.31 3.15
N ASP A 207 29.23 -9.65 1.99
CA ASP A 207 29.82 -8.34 1.72
C ASP A 207 28.84 -7.49 0.87
N LEU A 208 28.42 -6.36 1.42
CA LEU A 208 27.56 -5.35 0.78
C LEU A 208 28.22 -3.97 0.81
N GLY A 209 29.52 -3.91 1.10
CA GLY A 209 30.30 -2.69 1.22
C GLY A 209 30.63 -2.31 2.67
N PRO A 210 31.60 -1.39 2.86
CA PRO A 210 32.21 -1.11 4.16
C PRO A 210 31.30 -0.38 5.16
N GLN A 211 30.15 0.13 4.72
CA GLN A 211 29.22 0.89 5.56
C GLN A 211 28.13 0.00 6.20
N LEU A 212 28.00 -1.25 5.75
CA LEU A 212 26.96 -2.16 6.22
C LEU A 212 27.60 -3.26 7.07
N GLU A 213 27.27 -3.27 8.35
CA GLU A 213 27.65 -4.38 9.22
C GLU A 213 26.75 -5.59 8.92
N ILE A 214 27.37 -6.66 8.42
CA ILE A 214 26.70 -7.90 8.09
C ILE A 214 26.92 -8.89 9.23
N VAL A 215 25.83 -9.36 9.81
CA VAL A 215 25.83 -10.33 10.89
C VAL A 215 25.21 -11.66 10.43
N PRO A 216 25.57 -12.80 11.05
CA PRO A 216 24.89 -14.06 10.80
C PRO A 216 23.39 -13.95 11.06
N MET A 217 22.58 -14.66 10.27
CA MET A 217 21.13 -14.70 10.42
C MET A 217 20.73 -15.11 11.84
N HIS A 218 20.07 -14.20 12.56
CA HIS A 218 19.53 -14.46 13.88
C HIS A 218 18.00 -14.34 13.86
N LYS A 219 17.32 -15.49 13.79
CA LYS A 219 15.88 -15.59 13.48
C LYS A 219 14.98 -14.74 14.39
N TYR A 220 15.31 -14.66 15.68
CA TYR A 220 14.53 -13.87 16.64
C TYR A 220 14.64 -12.38 16.33
N ASN A 221 15.86 -11.83 16.34
CA ASN A 221 16.13 -10.43 16.02
C ASN A 221 15.61 -10.05 14.63
N PHE A 222 15.80 -10.92 13.63
CA PHE A 222 15.27 -10.70 12.29
C PHE A 222 13.76 -10.48 12.27
N LYS A 223 13.02 -11.26 13.06
CA LYS A 223 11.55 -11.21 13.08
C LYS A 223 10.99 -10.14 14.01
N TYR A 224 11.62 -9.96 15.17
CA TYR A 224 11.04 -9.23 16.29
C TYR A 224 11.77 -7.92 16.61
N LEU A 225 13.05 -7.77 16.28
CA LEU A 225 13.79 -6.53 16.57
C LEU A 225 13.55 -5.51 15.47
N LYS A 226 12.73 -4.51 15.77
CA LYS A 226 12.42 -3.37 14.90
C LYS A 226 12.46 -2.09 15.72
N LYS A 227 12.95 -1.02 15.10
CA LYS A 227 12.87 0.34 15.64
C LYS A 227 11.44 0.85 15.51
N ILE A 228 10.95 1.51 16.55
CA ILE A 228 9.65 2.17 16.57
C ILE A 228 9.84 3.60 16.05
N MET A 229 9.38 3.85 14.83
CA MET A 229 9.51 5.15 14.17
C MET A 229 8.52 6.21 14.69
N ARG A 230 7.53 5.79 15.48
CA ARG A 230 6.44 6.61 16.03
C ARG A 230 6.38 6.58 17.55
N PRO A 231 7.34 7.20 18.25
CA PRO A 231 7.30 7.27 19.71
C PRO A 231 6.07 8.03 20.23
N ASP A 232 5.49 8.93 19.43
CA ASP A 232 4.24 9.66 19.72
C ASP A 232 3.04 8.76 20.00
N THR A 233 3.04 7.55 19.42
CA THR A 233 1.95 6.57 19.60
C THR A 233 2.12 5.70 20.85
N LEU A 234 3.25 5.80 21.54
CA LEU A 234 3.51 5.00 22.73
C LEU A 234 2.81 5.59 23.95
N THR A 235 2.08 4.73 24.65
CA THR A 235 1.41 5.02 25.92
C THR A 235 1.86 3.98 26.96
N ALA A 236 1.55 4.22 28.23
CA ALA A 236 1.82 3.24 29.29
C ALA A 236 1.20 1.86 28.96
N ASP A 237 -0.02 1.82 28.41
CA ASP A 237 -0.75 0.58 28.12
C ASP A 237 -0.12 -0.28 27.00
N ASN A 238 0.44 0.38 25.97
CA ASN A 238 1.02 -0.30 24.82
C ASN A 238 2.55 -0.45 24.91
N GLY A 239 3.21 0.38 25.73
CA GLY A 239 4.66 0.39 25.88
C GLY A 239 5.17 -0.49 27.01
N LEU A 240 4.53 -0.45 28.18
CA LEU A 240 5.06 -1.13 29.38
C LEU A 240 5.10 -2.65 29.19
N GLY A 241 6.28 -3.24 29.42
CA GLY A 241 6.55 -4.68 29.28
C GLY A 241 6.53 -5.20 27.83
N LYS A 242 6.35 -4.33 26.83
CA LYS A 242 6.26 -4.68 25.40
C LYS A 242 7.25 -3.90 24.53
N VAL A 243 7.86 -2.85 25.07
CA VAL A 243 8.79 -1.98 24.37
C VAL A 243 10.09 -1.88 25.14
N TRP A 244 11.18 -1.85 24.38
CA TRP A 244 12.53 -1.67 24.87
C TRP A 244 13.10 -0.36 24.34
N TYR A 245 14.08 0.22 25.02
CA TYR A 245 14.71 1.46 24.59
C TYR A 245 16.23 1.45 24.77
N ASP A 246 16.90 2.29 23.99
CA ASP A 246 18.26 2.76 24.29
C ASP A 246 18.25 4.28 24.42
N LYS A 247 19.08 4.79 25.32
CA LYS A 247 19.33 6.23 25.47
C LYS A 247 20.81 6.48 25.24
N SER A 248 21.12 7.09 24.10
CA SER A 248 22.48 7.40 23.69
C SER A 248 22.51 8.81 23.11
N ASN A 249 23.53 9.59 23.47
CA ASN A 249 23.73 10.97 22.98
C ASN A 249 22.48 11.86 23.11
N ASN A 250 21.79 11.76 24.25
CA ASN A 250 20.54 12.46 24.54
C ASN A 250 19.32 12.10 23.66
N ASN A 251 19.47 11.17 22.73
CA ASN A 251 18.38 10.64 21.94
C ASN A 251 17.89 9.32 22.54
N VAL A 252 16.57 9.13 22.54
CA VAL A 252 15.94 7.90 22.99
C VAL A 252 15.34 7.21 21.78
N GLU A 253 15.74 5.96 21.58
CA GLU A 253 15.22 5.11 20.51
C GLU A 253 14.45 3.94 21.13
N PHE A 254 13.31 3.61 20.54
CA PHE A 254 12.41 2.57 21.03
C PHE A 254 12.39 1.38 20.07
N PHE A 255 12.20 0.18 20.61
CA PHE A 255 12.29 -1.09 19.90
C PHE A 255 11.20 -2.06 20.32
N THR A 256 10.81 -2.93 19.40
CA THR A 256 9.71 -3.91 19.59
C THR A 256 10.12 -5.22 20.27
N SER A 257 11.41 -5.43 20.55
CA SER A 257 11.90 -6.63 21.24
C SER A 257 13.13 -6.32 22.08
N PRO A 258 13.45 -7.14 23.10
CA PRO A 258 14.72 -7.07 23.79
C PRO A 258 15.85 -7.43 22.82
N GLY A 259 17.07 -7.05 23.16
CA GLY A 259 18.25 -7.40 22.39
C GLY A 259 19.37 -6.41 22.57
N ILE A 260 20.26 -6.39 21.58
CA ILE A 260 21.36 -5.45 21.48
C ILE A 260 21.03 -4.43 20.39
N HIS A 261 21.29 -3.16 20.66
CA HIS A 261 21.14 -2.08 19.70
C HIS A 261 22.07 -2.32 18.50
N PRO A 262 21.55 -2.42 17.26
CA PRO A 262 22.32 -2.82 16.09
C PRO A 262 23.49 -1.90 15.74
N GLU A 263 23.38 -0.60 16.02
CA GLU A 263 24.42 0.38 15.63
C GLU A 263 25.44 0.70 16.73
N ASN A 264 25.06 0.62 18.02
CA ASN A 264 25.91 1.05 19.12
C ASN A 264 26.32 -0.09 20.07
N GLY A 265 25.78 -1.30 19.87
CA GLY A 265 26.16 -2.51 20.60
C GLY A 265 25.69 -2.57 22.06
N LYS A 266 24.90 -1.61 22.55
CA LYS A 266 24.39 -1.61 23.93
C LYS A 266 23.17 -2.50 24.09
N ALA A 267 23.01 -3.10 25.27
CA ALA A 267 21.79 -3.83 25.60
C ALA A 267 20.60 -2.88 25.73
N LEU A 268 19.51 -3.22 25.05
CA LEU A 268 18.25 -2.50 25.15
C LEU A 268 17.62 -2.75 26.53
N LYS A 269 17.05 -1.69 27.12
CA LYS A 269 16.46 -1.71 28.46
C LYS A 269 14.94 -1.77 28.35
N ASP A 270 14.29 -2.43 29.32
CA ASP A 270 12.83 -2.37 29.42
C ASP A 270 12.37 -0.93 29.59
N VAL A 271 11.36 -0.52 28.84
CA VAL A 271 10.84 0.84 28.95
C VAL A 271 10.12 1.04 30.29
N SER A 272 10.40 2.17 30.94
CA SER A 272 9.67 2.61 32.12
C SER A 272 8.67 3.70 31.78
N GLU A 273 7.68 3.89 32.64
CA GLU A 273 6.67 4.93 32.49
C GLU A 273 7.31 6.33 32.40
N THR A 274 8.35 6.60 33.19
CA THR A 274 9.10 7.86 33.14
C THR A 274 9.75 8.10 31.78
N ILE A 275 10.30 7.06 31.15
CA ILE A 275 10.92 7.20 29.82
C ILE A 275 9.86 7.42 28.76
N LEU A 276 8.72 6.71 28.85
CA LEU A 276 7.59 6.95 27.96
C LEU A 276 7.08 8.38 28.10
N ASN A 277 6.82 8.86 29.31
CA ASN A 277 6.24 10.19 29.52
C ASN A 277 7.20 11.33 29.13
N ASN A 278 8.52 11.14 29.27
CA ASN A 278 9.51 12.19 28.97
C ASN A 278 9.98 12.18 27.52
N HIS A 279 9.87 11.05 26.82
CA HIS A 279 10.51 10.84 25.51
C HIS A 279 9.58 10.20 24.47
N ALA A 280 8.33 9.91 24.82
CA ALA A 280 7.33 9.29 23.96
C ALA A 280 5.92 9.85 24.26
N GLY A 281 4.91 9.35 23.54
CA GLY A 281 3.52 9.78 23.70
C GLY A 281 3.23 11.17 23.12
N ILE A 282 1.97 11.61 23.27
CA ILE A 282 1.56 12.96 22.93
C ILE A 282 2.19 13.88 23.98
N GLN A 283 3.22 14.63 23.59
CA GLN A 283 3.72 15.70 24.44
C GLN A 283 2.63 16.75 24.55
N THR A 284 1.96 16.80 25.70
CA THR A 284 1.13 17.93 26.10
C THR A 284 2.06 19.10 26.43
N ASP A 285 2.69 19.65 25.41
CA ASP A 285 3.28 20.97 25.52
C ASP A 285 2.13 21.96 25.69
N SER A 286 2.02 22.50 26.90
CA SER A 286 1.46 23.82 27.20
C SER A 286 0.08 24.17 26.60
N LEU A 287 -1.00 23.56 27.10
CA LEU A 287 -2.25 24.31 27.25
C LEU A 287 -2.14 25.17 28.51
N GLN A 288 -1.78 26.42 28.24
CA GLN A 288 -1.85 27.63 29.05
C GLN A 288 -2.51 27.49 30.43
N THR A 289 -1.68 27.75 31.44
CA THR A 289 -2.09 28.42 32.67
C THR A 289 -2.76 29.75 32.30
N GLU A 290 -4.08 29.83 32.42
CA GLU A 290 -4.81 31.08 32.63
C GLU A 290 -6.18 30.74 33.26
N GLU A 291 -6.20 30.62 34.59
CA GLU A 291 -7.17 31.30 35.47
C GLU A 291 -6.61 31.42 36.90
#